data_AF-A0A831PQT8-F1
#
_entry.id   AF-A0A831PQT8-F1
#
_cell.length_a   1.000
_cell.length_b   1.000
_cell.length_c   1.000
_cell.angle_alpha   90.00
_cell.angle_beta   90.00
_cell.angle_gamma   90.00
#
_symmetry.space_group_name_H-M   'P 1'
#
loop_
_entity.id
_entity.type
_entity.pdbx_description
1 polymer ?
#
loop_
_entity_poly.entity_id
_entity_poly.type
_entity_poly.pdbx_seq_one_letter_code
_entity_poly.pdbx_strand_id
1 'polypeptide(L)' 'VLDYEEHNFLYMVAREDFSGYHNFSRTLAEHNRHAARYRAALNERRIWK' A
#
# COMPACT_ATOMS: atom_id res chain seq x y z
N VAL A 1 -1.17 -16.10 15.86
CA VAL A 1 -1.31 -14.75 16.43
C VAL A 1 -2.31 -14.87 17.58
N LEU A 2 -1.93 -14.46 18.79
CA LEU A 2 -2.89 -14.19 19.86
C LEU A 2 -3.32 -12.72 19.68
N ASP A 3 -4.62 -12.45 19.57
CA ASP A 3 -5.23 -11.12 19.38
C ASP A 3 -4.94 -10.40 18.05
N TYR A 4 -5.60 -10.83 16.97
CA TYR A 4 -5.68 -10.04 15.74
C TYR A 4 -6.93 -9.14 15.78
N GLU A 5 -6.81 -7.90 15.30
CA GLU A 5 -7.98 -7.05 15.10
C GLU A 5 -8.74 -7.50 13.85
N GLU A 6 -10.07 -7.63 13.96
CA GLU A 6 -10.91 -7.95 12.81
C GLU A 6 -11.02 -6.75 11.89
N HIS A 7 -10.51 -6.91 10.66
CA HIS A 7 -10.61 -5.90 9.62
C HIS A 7 -11.05 -6.54 8.30
N ASN A 8 -11.87 -5.81 7.53
CA ASN A 8 -12.36 -6.24 6.22
C ASN A 8 -11.45 -5.81 5.06
N PHE A 9 -10.17 -5.58 5.31
CA PHE A 9 -9.20 -5.20 4.28
C PHE A 9 -8.59 -6.45 3.66
N LEU A 10 -8.78 -6.60 2.35
CA LEU A 10 -8.26 -7.76 1.61
C LEU A 10 -6.91 -7.46 0.95
N TYR A 11 -6.58 -6.17 0.80
CA TYR A 11 -5.40 -5.71 0.08
C TYR A 11 -4.64 -4.68 0.91
N MET A 12 -3.32 -4.68 0.79
CA MET A 12 -2.45 -3.68 1.39
C MET A 12 -1.34 -3.28 0.41
N VAL A 13 -0.89 -2.03 0.49
CA VAL A 13 0.29 -1.54 -0.25
C VAL A 13 1.05 -0.53 0.59
N ALA A 14 2.37 -0.49 0.48
CA ALA A 14 3.19 0.52 1.17
C ALA A 14 2.80 1.93 0.73
N ARG A 15 2.85 2.90 1.66
CA ARG A 15 2.60 4.30 1.35
C ARG A 15 3.74 4.91 0.53
N GLU A 16 3.35 5.75 -0.41
CA GLU A 16 4.25 6.48 -1.32
C GLU A 16 5.10 7.56 -0.65
N ASP A 17 4.84 7.84 0.63
CA ASP A 17 5.64 8.74 1.48
C ASP A 17 6.84 8.04 2.13
N PHE A 18 6.99 6.71 1.96
CA PHE A 18 8.09 5.90 2.50
C PHE A 18 8.21 5.99 4.03
N SER A 19 7.11 6.34 4.70
CA SER A 19 7.03 6.47 6.17
C SER A 19 7.04 5.13 6.92
N GLY A 20 6.99 3.99 6.21
CA GLY A 20 6.82 2.66 6.79
C GLY A 20 5.37 2.27 7.05
N TYR A 21 4.40 3.16 6.79
CA TYR A 21 2.97 2.86 6.89
C TYR A 21 2.41 2.23 5.61
N HIS A 22 1.24 1.60 5.74
CA HIS A 22 0.54 0.90 4.66
C HIS A 22 -0.83 1.52 4.39
N ASN A 23 -1.22 1.53 3.13
CA ASN A 23 -2.57 1.80 2.68
C ASN A 23 -3.33 0.47 2.60
N PHE A 24 -4.37 0.33 3.42
CA PHE A 24 -5.27 -0.83 3.40
C PHE A 24 -6.47 -0.57 2.49
N SER A 25 -6.96 -1.60 1.82
CA SER A 25 -8.05 -1.46 0.84
C SER A 25 -8.98 -2.66 0.87
N ARG A 26 -10.27 -2.39 0.69
CA ARG A 26 -11.32 -3.43 0.69
C ARG A 26 -11.57 -3.99 -0.71
N THR A 27 -11.20 -3.24 -1.74
CA THR A 27 -11.46 -3.59 -3.14
C THR A 27 -10.19 -3.56 -3.97
N LEU A 28 -10.16 -4.37 -5.04
CA LEU A 28 -9.05 -4.40 -5.98
C LEU A 28 -8.85 -3.06 -6.70
N ALA A 29 -9.94 -2.38 -7.03
CA ALA A 29 -9.90 -1.08 -7.70
C ALA A 29 -9.19 -0.02 -6.84
N GLU A 30 -9.48 0.01 -5.54
CA GLU A 30 -8.83 0.91 -4.60
C GLU A 30 -7.35 0.56 -4.40
N HIS A 31 -7.04 -0.73 -4.24
CA HIS A 31 -5.67 -1.20 -4.14
C HIS A 31 -4.84 -0.79 -5.36
N ASN A 32 -5.38 -0.94 -6.57
CA ASN A 32 -4.68 -0.57 -7.81
C ASN A 32 -4.37 0.92 -7.90
N ARG A 33 -5.25 1.79 -7.37
CA ARG A 33 -4.98 3.24 -7.27
C ARG A 33 -3.81 3.52 -6.33
N HIS A 34 -3.82 2.91 -5.14
CA HIS A 34 -2.73 3.08 -4.18
C HIS A 34 -1.41 2.51 -4.71
N ALA A 35 -1.44 1.34 -5.36
CA ALA A 35 -0.27 0.74 -5.99
C ALA A 35 0.29 1.61 -7.12
N ALA A 36 -0.57 2.29 -7.90
CA ALA A 36 -0.11 3.22 -8.94
C ALA A 36 0.67 4.39 -8.34
N ARG A 37 0.19 4.95 -7.22
CA ARG A 37 0.86 6.03 -6.49
C ARG A 37 2.21 5.58 -5.93
N TYR A 38 2.27 4.41 -5.32
CA TYR A 38 3.52 3.85 -4.81
C TYR A 38 4.56 3.63 -5.92
N ARG A 39 4.14 3.04 -7.05
CA ARG A 39 5.01 2.84 -8.23
C ARG A 39 5.51 4.17 -8.81
N ALA A 40 4.66 5.18 -8.92
CA ALA A 40 5.06 6.50 -9.40
C ALA A 40 6.12 7.12 -8.48
N ALA A 41 5.95 7.00 -7.16
CA ALA A 41 6.87 7.54 -6.17
C ALA A 41 8.21 6.79 -6.11
N LEU A 42 8.22 5.47 -6.35
CA LEU A 42 9.45 4.71 -6.57
C LEU A 42 10.20 5.20 -7.82
N ASN A 43 9.45 5.40 -8.91
CA ASN A 43 10.01 5.85 -10.18
C ASN A 43 10.68 7.22 -10.04
N GLU A 44 9.98 8.17 -9.42
CA GLU A 44 10.46 9.53 -9.14
C GLU A 44 11.74 9.53 -8.29
N ARG A 45 11.78 8.70 -7.24
CA ARG A 45 12.94 8.61 -6.33
C ARG A 45 14.09 7.76 -6.86
N ARG A 46 13.97 7.14 -8.04
CA ARG A 46 15.00 6.27 -8.63
C ARG A 46 15.44 5.09 -7.75
N ILE A 47 14.54 4.58 -6.92
CA ILE A 47 14.78 3.47 -5.96
C ILE A 47 14.78 2.08 -6.65
N TRP A 48 14.29 2.02 -7.89
CA TRP A 48 14.03 0.82 -8.69
C TRP A 48 15.29 0.26 -9.38
N LYS A 49 16.44 0.30 -8.71
CA LYS A 49 17.74 -0.12 -9.26
C LYS A 49 18.17 -1.49 -8.75
#